data_AF-A0A653BC90-F1
#
_entry.id   AF-A0A653BC90-F1
#
_cell.length_a   1.000
_cell.length_b   1.000
_cell.length_c   1.000
_cell.angle_alpha   90.00
_cell.angle_beta   90.00
_cell.angle_gamma   90.00
#
_symmetry.space_group_name_H-M   'P 1'
#
loop_
_entity.id
_entity.type
_entity.pdbx_description
1 polymer ?
#
loop_
_entity_poly.entity_id
_entity_poly.type
_entity_poly.pdbx_seq_one_letter_code
_entity_poly.pdbx_strand_id
1 'polypeptide(L)'
;MSKTQHPITDELLDQLLANYQNPEDLIGADGILKQLTKKLVERALDAELTHHLGHDKHQPVSNSTGNTRNGFSRKKLKGEFGELPIEVPRDRHGTFDPQIVEKHQTRWAGFDDKILSLYARGMTVREIQAHLQEMYGAEVSPSLISSVTDAVADEVKAWQSRPLDAVYPIVYLDCIHTKVREGAVRVKAVYLALGINLAGEKEILGLWIAQNEGAKFWLQVVTELRNRGVQDIFVACVDGLKGFPEAIEAVFPHTSVQLCIVHMVRHSLNYAHAGPC
;
A
#
# COMPACT_ATOMS: atom_id res chain seq x y z
N MET A 1 7.15 -18.15 -20.78
CA MET A 1 8.52 -18.42 -20.29
C MET A 1 8.45 -19.58 -19.32
N SER A 2 9.20 -20.66 -19.59
CA SER A 2 9.22 -21.86 -18.74
C SER A 2 9.71 -21.47 -17.35
N LYS A 3 8.93 -21.75 -16.29
CA LYS A 3 9.41 -21.61 -14.90
C LYS A 3 10.50 -22.67 -14.72
N THR A 4 11.76 -22.26 -14.70
CA THR A 4 12.88 -23.16 -14.39
C THR A 4 12.69 -23.68 -12.96
N GLN A 5 12.08 -24.86 -12.80
CA GLN A 5 11.97 -25.51 -11.50
C GLN A 5 13.37 -25.90 -11.06
N HIS A 6 13.78 -25.43 -9.88
CA HIS A 6 15.01 -25.86 -9.24
C HIS A 6 14.60 -26.98 -8.28
N PRO A 7 14.71 -28.28 -8.66
CA PRO A 7 14.26 -29.36 -7.81
C PRO A 7 15.12 -29.38 -6.54
N ILE A 8 14.48 -29.18 -5.39
CA ILE A 8 15.09 -29.38 -4.08
C ILE A 8 15.04 -30.89 -3.82
N THR A 9 16.20 -31.51 -3.63
CA THR A 9 16.29 -32.96 -3.38
C THR A 9 15.97 -33.29 -1.92
N ASP A 10 15.37 -34.46 -1.69
CA ASP A 10 15.08 -34.93 -0.33
C ASP A 10 16.36 -35.05 0.51
N GLU A 11 17.47 -35.47 -0.10
CA GLU A 11 18.80 -35.52 0.54
C GLU A 11 19.25 -34.15 1.09
N LEU A 12 18.96 -33.06 0.37
CA LEU A 12 19.29 -31.71 0.82
C LEU A 12 18.38 -31.29 1.99
N LEU A 13 17.11 -31.67 1.96
CA LEU A 13 16.17 -31.42 3.05
C LEU A 13 16.59 -32.19 4.32
N ASP A 14 16.96 -33.46 4.18
CA ASP A 14 17.46 -34.29 5.28
C ASP A 14 18.73 -33.70 5.90
N GLN A 15 19.65 -33.17 5.08
CA GLN A 15 20.84 -32.48 5.56
C GLN A 15 20.51 -31.17 6.31
N LEU A 16 19.57 -30.38 5.79
CA LEU A 16 19.16 -29.13 6.42
C LEU A 16 18.42 -29.38 7.75
N LEU A 17 17.67 -30.49 7.85
CA LEU A 17 16.86 -30.85 9.03
C LEU A 17 17.57 -31.82 9.99
N ALA A 18 18.82 -32.22 9.73
CA ALA A 18 19.53 -33.25 10.50
C ALA A 18 19.59 -32.99 12.03
N ASN A 19 19.52 -31.72 12.46
CA ASN A 19 19.55 -31.31 13.87
C ASN A 19 18.27 -30.57 14.31
N TYR A 20 17.18 -30.69 13.55
CA TYR A 20 15.90 -30.06 13.88
C TYR A 20 15.25 -30.74 15.09
N GLN A 21 15.04 -30.00 16.18
CA GLN A 21 14.40 -30.52 17.39
C GLN A 21 13.09 -29.80 17.71
N ASN A 22 13.03 -28.49 17.47
CA ASN A 22 11.87 -27.66 17.77
C ASN A 22 11.55 -26.69 16.61
N PRO A 23 10.31 -26.18 16.50
CA PRO A 23 9.94 -25.21 15.45
C PRO A 23 10.87 -23.99 15.34
N GLU A 24 11.43 -23.53 16.46
CA GLU A 24 12.38 -22.40 16.50
C GLU A 24 13.67 -22.67 15.69
N ASP A 25 14.09 -23.92 15.52
CA ASP A 25 15.27 -24.26 14.73
C ASP A 25 15.05 -23.97 13.23
N LEU A 26 13.79 -23.97 12.78
CA LEU A 26 13.41 -23.68 11.40
C LEU A 26 13.12 -22.19 11.19
N ILE A 27 12.28 -21.60 12.05
CA ILE A 27 11.69 -20.25 11.87
C ILE A 27 12.14 -19.20 12.91
N GLY A 28 12.95 -19.57 13.91
CA GLY A 28 13.39 -18.67 14.97
C GLY A 28 14.42 -17.63 14.50
N ALA A 29 14.88 -16.79 15.44
CA ALA A 29 15.78 -15.66 15.17
C ALA A 29 17.11 -16.06 14.49
N ASP A 30 17.55 -17.31 14.67
CA ASP A 30 18.72 -17.92 14.03
C ASP A 30 18.36 -19.20 13.24
N GLY A 31 17.08 -19.37 12.89
CA GLY A 31 16.56 -20.57 12.25
C GLY A 31 17.13 -20.81 10.84
N ILE A 32 17.04 -22.08 10.40
CA ILE A 32 17.57 -22.57 9.12
C ILE A 32 17.13 -21.70 7.94
N LEU A 33 15.86 -21.27 7.89
CA LEU A 33 15.33 -20.47 6.79
C LEU A 33 16.02 -19.11 6.67
N LYS A 34 16.32 -18.47 7.79
CA LYS A 34 17.01 -17.19 7.83
C LYS A 34 18.47 -17.33 7.38
N GLN A 35 19.16 -18.38 7.86
CA GLN A 35 20.53 -18.67 7.43
C GLN A 35 20.62 -19.03 5.94
N LEU A 36 19.66 -19.82 5.44
CA LEU A 36 19.57 -20.18 4.04
C LEU A 36 19.34 -18.95 3.17
N THR A 37 18.39 -18.10 3.56
CA THR A 37 18.11 -16.83 2.87
C THR A 37 19.35 -15.94 2.82
N LYS A 38 20.07 -15.77 3.95
CA LYS A 38 21.34 -15.05 3.99
C LYS A 38 22.34 -15.58 2.97
N LYS A 39 22.61 -16.89 3.01
CA LYS A 39 23.60 -17.53 2.14
C LYS A 39 23.23 -17.44 0.66
N LEU A 40 21.95 -17.56 0.33
CA LEU A 40 21.46 -17.42 -1.04
C LEU A 40 21.64 -16.00 -1.56
N VAL A 41 21.28 -14.99 -0.76
CA VAL A 41 21.44 -13.57 -1.11
C VAL A 41 22.91 -13.22 -1.30
N GLU A 42 23.78 -13.58 -0.34
CA GLU A 42 25.23 -13.32 -0.44
C GLU A 42 25.84 -14.00 -1.67
N ARG A 43 25.47 -15.25 -1.94
CA ARG A 43 25.97 -16.00 -3.11
C ARG A 43 25.49 -15.39 -4.43
N ALA A 44 24.26 -14.91 -4.48
CA ALA A 44 23.70 -14.28 -5.66
C ALA A 44 24.35 -12.91 -5.92
N LEU A 45 24.61 -12.11 -4.87
CA LEU A 45 25.39 -10.86 -4.99
C LEU A 45 26.83 -11.13 -5.44
N ASP A 46 27.46 -12.21 -4.97
CA ASP A 46 28.79 -12.61 -5.43
C ASP A 46 28.80 -12.99 -6.92
N ALA A 47 27.73 -13.63 -7.40
CA ALA A 47 27.55 -13.97 -8.80
C ALA A 47 27.33 -12.71 -9.68
N GLU A 48 26.52 -11.75 -9.21
CA GLU A 48 26.39 -10.44 -9.85
C GLU A 48 27.73 -9.73 -9.97
N LEU A 49 28.56 -9.77 -8.91
CA LEU A 49 29.88 -9.15 -8.95
C LEU A 49 30.85 -9.88 -9.90
N THR A 50 30.81 -11.23 -9.97
CA THR A 50 31.59 -11.97 -10.98
C THR A 50 31.18 -11.53 -12.38
N HIS A 51 29.88 -11.42 -12.64
CA HIS A 51 29.36 -10.99 -13.93
C HIS A 51 29.80 -9.55 -14.28
N HIS A 52 29.71 -8.62 -13.32
CA HIS A 52 30.17 -7.23 -13.48
C HIS A 52 31.68 -7.14 -13.77
N LEU A 53 32.50 -7.94 -13.10
CA LEU A 53 33.96 -7.90 -13.21
C LEU A 53 34.54 -8.76 -14.33
N GLY A 54 33.78 -9.72 -14.85
CA GLY A 54 34.21 -10.66 -15.90
C GLY A 54 35.22 -11.72 -15.44
N HIS A 55 35.44 -11.87 -14.14
CA HIS A 55 36.32 -12.89 -13.56
C HIS A 55 35.87 -13.32 -12.15
N ASP A 56 36.21 -14.55 -11.79
CA ASP A 56 35.90 -15.11 -10.48
C ASP A 56 36.88 -14.70 -9.37
N LYS A 57 36.51 -15.00 -8.13
CA LYS A 57 37.35 -14.80 -6.96
C LYS A 57 38.68 -15.55 -7.12
N HIS A 58 39.79 -14.82 -6.93
CA HIS A 58 41.18 -15.29 -7.06
C HIS A 58 41.60 -15.72 -8.47
N GLN A 59 40.81 -15.43 -9.51
CA GLN A 59 41.27 -15.61 -10.88
C GLN A 59 42.06 -14.39 -11.39
N PRO A 60 42.91 -14.57 -12.41
CA PRO A 60 43.60 -13.46 -13.07
C PRO A 60 42.60 -12.42 -13.58
N VAL A 61 42.95 -11.15 -13.43
CA VAL A 61 42.10 -10.04 -13.87
C VAL A 61 42.03 -10.04 -15.39
N SER A 62 40.87 -10.40 -15.94
CA SER A 62 40.61 -10.52 -17.39
C SER A 62 39.94 -9.28 -18.00
N ASN A 63 39.58 -8.29 -17.17
CA ASN A 63 38.84 -7.11 -17.62
C ASN A 63 39.76 -5.97 -18.10
N SER A 64 39.26 -5.19 -19.06
CA SER A 64 39.99 -4.04 -19.64
C SER A 64 40.16 -2.87 -18.67
N THR A 65 39.30 -2.78 -17.66
CA THR A 65 39.30 -1.70 -16.66
C THR A 65 40.29 -1.93 -15.53
N GLY A 66 40.84 -3.14 -15.39
CA GLY A 66 41.70 -3.53 -14.25
C GLY A 66 40.98 -3.54 -12.90
N ASN A 67 39.64 -3.47 -12.91
CA ASN A 67 38.84 -3.41 -11.68
C ASN A 67 38.85 -4.77 -10.98
N THR A 68 38.99 -4.77 -9.66
CA THR A 68 39.12 -6.00 -8.86
C THR A 68 38.10 -6.02 -7.73
N ARG A 69 37.85 -7.20 -7.16
CA ARG A 69 37.11 -7.34 -5.90
C ARG A 69 37.86 -6.62 -4.76
N ASN A 70 37.14 -5.97 -3.84
CA ASN A 70 37.69 -5.23 -2.71
C ASN A 70 36.90 -5.50 -1.40
N GLY A 71 36.82 -6.79 -1.06
CA GLY A 71 36.15 -7.27 0.15
C GLY A 71 34.64 -7.02 0.15
N PHE A 72 34.08 -6.88 1.34
CA PHE A 72 32.64 -6.80 1.57
C PHE A 72 32.29 -5.57 2.40
N SER A 73 31.05 -5.10 2.27
CA SER A 73 30.43 -4.14 3.19
C SER A 73 29.28 -4.82 3.93
N ARG A 74 29.10 -4.48 5.19
CA ARG A 74 28.02 -5.03 6.01
C ARG A 74 26.76 -4.22 5.79
N LYS A 75 25.64 -4.91 5.55
CA LYS A 75 24.33 -4.31 5.42
C LYS A 75 23.32 -5.15 6.21
N LYS A 76 22.44 -4.50 6.95
CA LYS A 76 21.30 -5.17 7.60
C LYS A 76 20.08 -5.01 6.70
N LEU A 77 19.53 -6.13 6.24
CA LEU A 77 18.27 -6.17 5.53
C LEU A 77 17.12 -6.45 6.49
N LYS A 78 16.02 -5.73 6.31
CA LYS A 78 14.78 -5.92 7.06
C LYS A 78 13.74 -6.54 6.14
N GLY A 79 13.13 -7.66 6.55
CA GLY A 79 12.11 -8.37 5.78
C GLY A 79 11.26 -9.29 6.66
N GLU A 80 10.54 -10.22 6.05
CA GLU A 80 9.68 -11.19 6.77
C GLU A 80 10.49 -12.16 7.65
N PHE A 81 11.78 -12.34 7.38
CA PHE A 81 12.72 -13.10 8.22
C PHE A 81 13.35 -12.25 9.35
N GLY A 82 12.87 -11.02 9.53
CA GLY A 82 13.41 -10.03 10.46
C GLY A 82 14.67 -9.33 9.99
N GLU A 83 15.55 -8.97 10.94
CA GLU A 83 16.86 -8.41 10.60
C GLU A 83 17.83 -9.49 10.11
N LEU A 84 18.29 -9.36 8.87
CA LEU A 84 19.25 -10.22 8.21
C LEU A 84 20.55 -9.47 7.93
N PRO A 85 21.61 -9.71 8.72
CA PRO A 85 22.92 -9.14 8.44
C PRO A 85 23.57 -9.88 7.26
N ILE A 86 23.74 -9.17 6.15
CA ILE A 86 24.39 -9.66 4.93
C ILE A 86 25.72 -8.96 4.67
N GLU A 87 26.62 -9.67 4.00
CA GLU A 87 27.88 -9.14 3.47
C GLU A 87 27.74 -8.89 1.96
N VAL A 88 27.69 -7.61 1.57
CA VAL A 88 27.57 -7.19 0.18
C VAL A 88 28.97 -7.06 -0.42
N PRO A 89 29.31 -7.79 -1.50
CA PRO A 89 30.62 -7.73 -2.11
C PRO A 89 30.83 -6.38 -2.82
N ARG A 90 32.08 -5.92 -2.88
CA ARG A 90 32.45 -4.63 -3.49
C ARG A 90 33.53 -4.77 -4.53
N ASP A 91 33.50 -3.90 -5.52
CA ASP A 91 34.60 -3.67 -6.44
C ASP A 91 35.54 -2.55 -5.93
N ARG A 92 36.75 -2.48 -6.49
CA ARG A 92 37.76 -1.48 -6.10
C ARG A 92 37.41 -0.09 -6.59
N HIS A 93 36.77 0.01 -7.76
CA HIS A 93 36.42 1.29 -8.38
C HIS A 93 35.04 1.83 -7.94
N GLY A 94 34.27 1.08 -7.14
CA GLY A 94 32.95 1.50 -6.66
C GLY A 94 31.86 1.56 -7.74
N THR A 95 32.12 0.96 -8.91
CA THR A 95 31.25 0.96 -10.09
C THR A 95 30.18 -0.13 -10.07
N PHE A 96 30.32 -1.13 -9.20
CA PHE A 96 29.35 -2.22 -9.09
C PHE A 96 28.01 -1.69 -8.56
N ASP A 97 26.91 -1.99 -9.25
CA ASP A 97 25.55 -1.62 -8.83
C ASP A 97 24.63 -2.86 -8.75
N PRO A 98 24.51 -3.45 -7.55
CA PRO A 98 23.79 -4.71 -7.35
C PRO A 98 22.29 -4.57 -7.64
N GLN A 99 21.69 -5.61 -8.23
CA GLN A 99 20.27 -5.61 -8.63
C GLN A 99 19.38 -6.33 -7.61
N ILE A 100 19.87 -7.41 -6.99
CA ILE A 100 19.11 -8.12 -5.94
C ILE A 100 18.91 -7.25 -4.69
N VAL A 101 19.93 -6.46 -4.33
CA VAL A 101 19.89 -5.55 -3.19
C VAL A 101 20.58 -4.24 -3.55
N GLU A 102 19.82 -3.26 -4.00
CA GLU A 102 20.34 -1.97 -4.49
C GLU A 102 21.20 -1.24 -3.46
N LYS A 103 22.04 -0.31 -3.92
CA LYS A 103 22.83 0.54 -3.01
C LYS A 103 21.90 1.28 -2.05
N HIS A 104 22.28 1.32 -0.78
CA HIS A 104 21.51 1.93 0.32
C HIS A 104 20.12 1.30 0.62
N GLN A 105 19.63 0.38 -0.21
CA GLN A 105 18.44 -0.41 0.12
C GLN A 105 18.72 -1.24 1.38
N THR A 106 17.88 -1.06 2.39
CA THR A 106 17.93 -1.80 3.67
C THR A 106 16.69 -2.65 3.90
N ARG A 107 15.74 -2.65 2.95
CA ARG A 107 14.48 -3.39 3.05
C ARG A 107 14.32 -4.38 1.93
N TRP A 108 13.79 -5.55 2.24
CA TRP A 108 13.40 -6.56 1.27
C TRP A 108 12.11 -6.15 0.56
N ALA A 109 12.00 -6.48 -0.73
CA ALA A 109 10.80 -6.19 -1.53
C ALA A 109 9.54 -6.86 -0.92
N GLY A 110 8.42 -6.14 -0.90
CA GLY A 110 7.14 -6.61 -0.33
C GLY A 110 6.92 -6.31 1.16
N PHE A 111 7.92 -5.80 1.89
CA PHE A 111 7.75 -5.40 3.29
C PHE A 111 6.81 -4.20 3.44
N ASP A 112 6.92 -3.23 2.53
CA ASP A 112 6.11 -2.01 2.53
C ASP A 112 4.62 -2.31 2.28
N ASP A 113 4.31 -3.31 1.45
CA ASP A 113 2.92 -3.77 1.21
C ASP A 113 2.25 -4.26 2.50
N LYS A 114 3.00 -4.92 3.40
CA LYS A 114 2.48 -5.35 4.70
C LYS A 114 2.16 -4.17 5.60
N ILE A 115 3.03 -3.16 5.64
CA ILE A 115 2.80 -1.91 6.37
C ILE A 115 1.50 -1.26 5.88
N LEU A 116 1.35 -1.11 4.56
CA LEU A 116 0.15 -0.56 3.94
C LEU A 116 -1.09 -1.38 4.27
N SER A 117 -0.98 -2.71 4.23
CA SER A 117 -2.08 -3.63 4.54
C SER A 117 -2.53 -3.53 6.01
N LEU A 118 -1.60 -3.37 6.96
CA LEU A 118 -1.92 -3.19 8.38
C LEU A 118 -2.53 -1.81 8.64
N TYR A 119 -2.00 -0.78 8.00
CA TYR A 119 -2.54 0.58 8.08
C TYR A 119 -3.96 0.66 7.51
N ALA A 120 -4.22 0.02 6.36
CA ALA A 120 -5.54 -0.05 5.73
C ALA A 120 -6.58 -0.78 6.60
N ARG A 121 -6.15 -1.66 7.50
CA ARG A 121 -7.04 -2.31 8.49
C ARG A 121 -7.34 -1.44 9.72
N GLY A 122 -6.82 -0.22 9.77
CA GLY A 122 -7.08 0.74 10.84
C GLY A 122 -6.14 0.62 12.04
N MET A 123 -5.04 -0.12 11.92
CA MET A 123 -4.03 -0.17 12.99
C MET A 123 -3.28 1.17 13.07
N THR A 124 -3.06 1.65 14.28
CA THR A 124 -2.23 2.83 14.53
C THR A 124 -0.77 2.54 14.22
N VAL A 125 0.01 3.58 13.92
CA VAL A 125 1.45 3.47 13.64
C VAL A 125 2.21 2.71 14.75
N ARG A 126 1.81 2.89 16.01
CA ARG A 126 2.43 2.19 17.16
C ARG A 126 2.05 0.72 17.22
N GLU A 127 0.82 0.37 16.89
CA GLU A 127 0.37 -1.03 16.81
C GLU A 127 1.05 -1.75 15.64
N ILE A 128 1.20 -1.09 14.50
CA ILE A 128 1.94 -1.62 13.35
C ILE A 128 3.40 -1.88 13.76
N GLN A 129 4.05 -0.92 14.43
CA GLN A 129 5.41 -1.10 14.93
C GLN A 129 5.53 -2.31 15.87
N ALA A 130 4.64 -2.40 16.87
CA ALA A 130 4.65 -3.51 17.82
C ALA A 130 4.41 -4.87 17.13
N HIS A 131 3.44 -4.91 16.20
CA HIS A 131 3.12 -6.12 15.45
C HIS A 131 4.28 -6.58 14.55
N LEU A 132 4.97 -5.65 13.89
CA LEU A 132 6.14 -5.97 13.06
C LEU A 132 7.33 -6.44 13.89
N GLN A 133 7.50 -5.88 15.09
CA GLN A 133 8.52 -6.35 16.03
C GLN A 133 8.21 -7.75 16.57
N GLU A 134 6.95 -8.03 16.90
CA GLU A 134 6.52 -9.31 17.46
C GLU A 134 6.55 -10.45 16.42
N MET A 135 5.96 -10.21 15.25
CA MET A 135 5.85 -11.24 14.21
C MET A 135 7.16 -11.48 13.46
N TYR A 136 7.93 -10.43 13.23
CA TYR A 136 9.09 -10.48 12.35
C TYR A 136 10.41 -10.12 13.06
N GLY A 137 10.41 -9.68 14.33
CA GLY A 137 11.64 -9.20 14.98
C GLY A 137 12.23 -7.96 14.31
N ALA A 138 11.43 -7.23 13.52
CA ALA A 138 11.89 -6.10 12.74
C ALA A 138 11.64 -4.79 13.49
N GLU A 139 12.73 -4.11 13.91
CA GLU A 139 12.62 -2.78 14.51
C GLU A 139 12.31 -1.74 13.42
N VAL A 140 11.05 -1.29 13.36
CA VAL A 140 10.56 -0.29 12.41
C VAL A 140 10.25 1.00 13.17
N SER A 141 10.76 2.15 12.72
CA SER A 141 10.44 3.43 13.37
C SER A 141 9.03 3.91 12.97
N PRO A 142 8.34 4.69 13.83
CA PRO A 142 7.09 5.34 13.45
C PRO A 142 7.20 6.23 12.22
N SER A 143 8.31 6.97 12.10
CA SER A 143 8.59 7.83 10.93
C SER A 143 8.65 7.03 9.63
N LEU A 144 9.20 5.83 9.69
CA LEU A 144 9.30 4.92 8.57
C LEU A 144 7.91 4.45 8.12
N ILE A 145 7.07 4.03 9.05
CA ILE A 145 5.68 3.65 8.74
C ILE A 145 4.94 4.81 8.07
N SER A 146 5.08 6.03 8.58
CA SER A 146 4.50 7.23 7.97
C SER A 146 5.01 7.47 6.55
N SER A 147 6.33 7.38 6.32
CA SER A 147 6.89 7.55 4.97
C SER A 147 6.38 6.51 3.96
N VAL A 148 6.17 5.26 4.41
CA VAL A 148 5.59 4.21 3.56
C VAL A 148 4.13 4.52 3.23
N THR A 149 3.33 4.95 4.21
CA THR A 149 1.94 5.35 3.95
C THR A 149 1.83 6.61 3.10
N ASP A 150 2.81 7.51 3.15
CA ASP A 150 2.84 8.71 2.32
C ASP A 150 3.24 8.40 0.87
N ALA A 151 3.98 7.30 0.64
CA ALA A 151 4.41 6.91 -0.71
C ALA A 151 3.25 6.58 -1.65
N VAL A 152 2.10 6.12 -1.12
CA VAL A 152 0.90 5.85 -1.92
C VAL A 152 0.08 7.10 -2.24
N ALA A 153 0.51 8.30 -1.79
CA ALA A 153 -0.25 9.53 -2.02
C ALA A 153 -0.45 9.83 -3.52
N ASP A 154 0.53 9.50 -4.37
CA ASP A 154 0.42 9.71 -5.81
C ASP A 154 -0.51 8.67 -6.46
N GLU A 155 -0.54 7.43 -5.96
CA GLU A 155 -1.53 6.43 -6.37
C GLU A 155 -2.96 6.86 -5.98
N VAL A 156 -3.14 7.43 -4.79
CA VAL A 156 -4.43 7.99 -4.35
C VAL A 156 -4.88 9.12 -5.27
N LYS A 157 -3.98 10.04 -5.66
CA LYS A 157 -4.30 11.11 -6.61
C LYS A 157 -4.65 10.56 -8.00
N ALA A 158 -3.92 9.55 -8.46
CA ALA A 158 -4.22 8.89 -9.73
C ALA A 158 -5.59 8.19 -9.68
N TRP A 159 -5.91 7.51 -8.58
CA TRP A 159 -7.21 6.88 -8.36
C TRP A 159 -8.35 7.90 -8.28
N GLN A 160 -8.12 9.06 -7.64
CA GLN A 160 -9.09 10.16 -7.56
C GLN A 160 -9.36 10.81 -8.92
N SER A 161 -8.38 10.82 -9.82
CA SER A 161 -8.52 11.40 -11.17
C SER A 161 -8.83 10.37 -12.25
N ARG A 162 -9.02 9.10 -11.89
CA ARG A 162 -9.26 8.01 -12.84
C ARG A 162 -10.49 8.29 -13.72
N PRO A 163 -10.46 7.86 -15.00
CA PRO A 163 -11.64 7.91 -15.85
C PRO A 163 -12.77 7.04 -15.25
N LEU A 164 -13.99 7.50 -15.40
CA LEU A 164 -15.21 6.83 -14.92
C LEU A 164 -16.06 6.36 -16.09
N ASP A 165 -16.96 5.43 -15.83
CA ASP A 165 -17.91 4.94 -16.84
C ASP A 165 -18.86 6.06 -17.28
N ALA A 166 -19.35 5.96 -18.52
CA ALA A 166 -20.21 6.98 -19.09
C ALA A 166 -21.59 7.07 -18.40
N VAL A 167 -22.10 5.99 -17.83
CA VAL A 167 -23.45 5.93 -17.27
C VAL A 167 -23.47 5.20 -15.94
N TYR A 168 -24.06 5.84 -14.93
CA TYR A 168 -24.32 5.25 -13.63
C TYR A 168 -25.82 5.28 -13.30
N PRO A 169 -26.52 4.13 -13.25
CA PRO A 169 -27.94 4.09 -12.91
C PRO A 169 -28.28 4.76 -11.58
N ILE A 170 -27.46 4.56 -10.55
CA ILE A 170 -27.70 5.14 -9.22
C ILE A 170 -26.39 5.68 -8.68
N VAL A 171 -26.41 6.92 -8.18
CA VAL A 171 -25.30 7.51 -7.44
C VAL A 171 -25.79 8.01 -6.08
N TYR A 172 -25.13 7.58 -5.01
CA TYR A 172 -25.32 8.12 -3.67
C TYR A 172 -24.27 9.17 -3.38
N LEU A 173 -24.70 10.34 -2.93
CA LEU A 173 -23.80 11.41 -2.51
C LEU A 173 -24.03 11.63 -1.01
N ASP A 174 -23.00 11.32 -0.23
CA ASP A 174 -23.08 11.28 1.24
C ASP A 174 -21.83 11.92 1.86
N CYS A 175 -21.85 12.14 3.18
CA CYS A 175 -20.73 12.59 3.95
C CYS A 175 -20.53 11.76 5.22
N ILE A 176 -19.26 11.55 5.59
CA ILE A 176 -18.87 10.92 6.85
C ILE A 176 -18.06 11.92 7.66
N HIS A 177 -18.44 12.10 8.92
CA HIS A 177 -17.73 12.99 9.83
C HIS A 177 -16.56 12.26 10.50
N THR A 178 -15.36 12.80 10.35
CA THR A 178 -14.14 12.25 10.95
C THR A 178 -13.44 13.30 11.80
N LYS A 179 -12.75 12.87 12.87
CA LYS A 179 -11.93 13.77 13.70
C LYS A 179 -10.53 13.85 13.12
N VAL A 180 -10.13 15.03 12.67
CA VAL A 180 -8.82 15.29 12.08
C VAL A 180 -8.03 16.23 13.00
N ARG A 181 -6.72 16.00 13.14
CA ARG A 181 -5.83 16.85 13.94
C ARG A 181 -5.01 17.78 13.05
N GLU A 182 -5.34 19.06 13.08
CA GLU A 182 -4.61 20.14 12.39
C GLU A 182 -4.33 21.25 13.42
N GLY A 183 -3.29 21.04 14.24
CA GLY A 183 -3.06 21.81 15.47
C GLY A 183 -4.05 21.41 16.57
N ALA A 184 -5.32 21.78 16.41
CA ALA A 184 -6.43 21.34 17.25
C ALA A 184 -7.22 20.19 16.59
N VAL A 185 -7.89 19.36 17.39
CA VAL A 185 -8.79 18.34 16.88
C VAL A 185 -10.07 19.02 16.40
N ARG A 186 -10.41 18.84 15.12
CA ARG A 186 -11.63 19.35 14.50
C ARG A 186 -12.38 18.23 13.82
N VAL A 187 -13.70 18.29 13.83
CA VAL A 187 -14.53 17.40 13.03
C VAL A 187 -14.53 17.93 11.60
N LYS A 188 -14.21 17.08 10.63
CA LYS A 188 -14.29 17.37 9.19
C LYS A 188 -15.25 16.39 8.53
N ALA A 189 -16.01 16.89 7.56
CA ALA A 189 -16.81 16.06 6.68
C ALA A 189 -15.94 15.53 5.53
N VAL A 190 -16.02 14.23 5.29
CA VAL A 190 -15.47 13.53 4.13
C VAL A 190 -16.65 13.18 3.23
N TYR A 191 -16.80 13.90 2.14
CA TYR A 191 -17.85 13.67 1.16
C TYR A 191 -17.45 12.52 0.24
N LEU A 192 -18.40 11.67 -0.11
CA LEU A 192 -18.18 10.53 -0.99
C LEU A 192 -19.28 10.42 -2.04
N ALA A 193 -18.89 9.93 -3.22
CA ALA A 193 -19.81 9.54 -4.28
C ALA A 193 -19.70 8.02 -4.45
N LEU A 194 -20.79 7.30 -4.20
CA LEU A 194 -20.88 5.86 -4.40
C LEU A 194 -21.80 5.59 -5.60
N GLY A 195 -21.24 5.10 -6.69
CA GLY A 195 -21.98 4.72 -7.89
C GLY A 195 -22.34 3.24 -7.89
N ILE A 196 -23.46 2.91 -8.53
CA ILE A 196 -23.78 1.56 -8.99
C ILE A 196 -23.63 1.57 -10.50
N ASN A 197 -22.75 0.73 -11.04
CA ASN A 197 -22.51 0.63 -12.48
C ASN A 197 -23.61 -0.19 -13.19
N LEU A 198 -23.53 -0.30 -14.52
CA LEU A 198 -24.50 -1.07 -15.31
C LEU A 198 -24.46 -2.58 -15.04
N ALA A 199 -23.38 -3.10 -14.46
CA ALA A 199 -23.27 -4.49 -14.01
C ALA A 199 -23.90 -4.72 -12.62
N GLY A 200 -24.38 -3.65 -11.95
CA GLY A 200 -24.94 -3.73 -10.61
C GLY A 200 -23.89 -3.72 -9.48
N GLU A 201 -22.63 -3.43 -9.80
CA GLU A 201 -21.53 -3.39 -8.84
C GLU A 201 -21.43 -1.99 -8.23
N LYS A 202 -21.10 -1.96 -6.93
CA LYS A 202 -20.89 -0.71 -6.19
C LYS A 202 -19.44 -0.28 -6.31
N GLU A 203 -19.19 0.98 -6.61
CA GLU A 203 -17.85 1.57 -6.58
C GLU A 203 -17.83 2.99 -6.01
N ILE A 204 -16.73 3.35 -5.35
CA ILE A 204 -16.51 4.72 -4.90
C ILE A 204 -15.95 5.53 -6.07
N LEU A 205 -16.73 6.50 -6.53
CA LEU A 205 -16.38 7.39 -7.64
C LEU A 205 -15.39 8.47 -7.19
N GLY A 206 -15.50 8.93 -5.94
CA GLY A 206 -14.56 9.89 -5.37
C GLY A 206 -14.78 10.17 -3.88
N LEU A 207 -13.78 10.82 -3.29
CA LEU A 207 -13.73 11.23 -1.89
C LEU A 207 -13.18 12.66 -1.81
N TRP A 208 -13.87 13.55 -1.09
CA TRP A 208 -13.49 14.96 -0.98
C TRP A 208 -13.55 15.41 0.46
N ILE A 209 -12.55 16.19 0.88
CA ILE A 209 -12.51 16.82 2.19
C ILE A 209 -12.72 18.31 1.99
N ALA A 210 -13.82 18.85 2.52
CA ALA A 210 -14.11 20.28 2.47
C ALA A 210 -14.46 20.81 3.86
N GLN A 211 -14.11 22.08 4.12
CA GLN A 211 -14.41 22.72 5.40
C GLN A 211 -15.87 23.16 5.51
N ASN A 212 -16.52 23.48 4.37
CA ASN A 212 -17.88 23.99 4.33
C ASN A 212 -18.72 23.17 3.35
N GLU A 213 -19.91 22.76 3.78
CA GLU A 213 -20.92 22.13 2.93
C GLU A 213 -21.76 23.21 2.22
N GLY A 214 -22.03 23.04 0.93
CA GLY A 214 -22.94 23.92 0.21
C GLY A 214 -23.08 23.58 -1.27
N ALA A 215 -24.12 24.13 -1.91
CA ALA A 215 -24.44 23.87 -3.32
C ALA A 215 -23.26 24.10 -4.28
N LYS A 216 -22.41 25.11 -4.02
CA LYS A 216 -21.21 25.38 -4.85
C LYS A 216 -20.18 24.24 -4.79
N PHE A 217 -19.96 23.68 -3.61
CA PHE A 217 -19.04 22.55 -3.44
C PHE A 217 -19.57 21.32 -4.19
N TRP A 218 -20.85 21.02 -4.03
CA TRP A 218 -21.47 19.90 -4.73
C TRP A 218 -21.49 20.09 -6.25
N LEU A 219 -21.73 21.30 -6.75
CA LEU A 219 -21.60 21.60 -8.17
C LEU A 219 -20.18 21.28 -8.69
N GLN A 220 -19.15 21.62 -7.92
CA GLN A 220 -17.77 21.28 -8.26
C GLN A 220 -17.56 19.77 -8.31
N VAL A 221 -18.05 19.02 -7.32
CA VAL A 221 -17.96 17.55 -7.26
C VAL A 221 -18.64 16.91 -8.47
N VAL A 222 -19.89 17.29 -8.76
CA VAL A 222 -20.67 16.73 -9.87
C VAL A 222 -20.05 17.10 -11.23
N THR A 223 -19.50 18.31 -11.36
CA THR A 223 -18.74 18.74 -12.55
C THR A 223 -17.45 17.93 -12.72
N GLU A 224 -16.75 17.62 -11.64
CA GLU A 224 -15.56 16.77 -11.68
C GLU A 224 -15.91 15.35 -12.16
N LEU A 225 -16.99 14.75 -11.66
CA LEU A 225 -17.48 13.45 -12.14
C LEU A 225 -17.74 13.48 -13.65
N ARG A 226 -18.38 14.54 -14.15
CA ARG A 226 -18.60 14.73 -15.59
C ARG A 226 -17.29 14.82 -16.37
N ASN A 227 -16.34 15.61 -15.88
CA ASN A 227 -15.03 15.77 -16.52
C ASN A 227 -14.21 14.48 -16.55
N ARG A 228 -14.47 13.56 -15.61
CA ARG A 228 -13.85 12.23 -15.55
C ARG A 228 -14.51 11.19 -16.45
N GLY A 229 -15.62 11.53 -17.13
CA GLY A 229 -16.22 10.68 -18.16
C GLY A 229 -17.71 10.43 -17.99
N VAL A 230 -18.28 10.68 -16.80
CA VAL A 230 -19.70 10.46 -16.54
C VAL A 230 -20.53 11.36 -17.46
N GLN A 231 -21.40 10.76 -18.27
CA GLN A 231 -22.30 11.46 -19.17
C GLN A 231 -23.72 11.49 -18.63
N ASP A 232 -24.16 10.44 -17.94
CA ASP A 232 -25.53 10.35 -17.44
C ASP A 232 -25.64 9.63 -16.09
N ILE A 233 -26.58 10.09 -15.27
CA ILE A 233 -26.95 9.50 -13.99
C ILE A 233 -28.47 9.41 -13.96
N PHE A 234 -29.05 8.23 -13.78
CA PHE A 234 -30.52 8.12 -13.80
C PHE A 234 -31.12 8.60 -12.47
N VAL A 235 -30.54 8.17 -11.34
CA VAL A 235 -31.01 8.53 -10.00
C VAL A 235 -29.85 8.99 -9.13
N ALA A 236 -29.96 10.20 -8.57
CA ALA A 236 -29.05 10.70 -7.55
C ALA A 236 -29.73 10.71 -6.17
N CYS A 237 -29.20 9.94 -5.23
CA CYS A 237 -29.69 9.86 -3.85
C CYS A 237 -28.88 10.80 -2.94
N VAL A 238 -29.54 11.78 -2.32
CA VAL A 238 -28.89 12.84 -1.52
C VAL A 238 -29.59 13.10 -0.18
N ASP A 239 -28.88 13.71 0.78
CA ASP A 239 -29.38 14.03 2.14
C ASP A 239 -30.18 15.36 2.23
N GLY A 240 -30.92 15.71 1.18
CA GLY A 240 -31.84 16.87 1.21
C GLY A 240 -31.22 18.25 1.45
N LEU A 241 -29.90 18.39 1.26
CA LEU A 241 -29.21 19.66 1.38
C LEU A 241 -29.79 20.70 0.40
N LYS A 242 -30.10 21.90 0.91
CA LYS A 242 -30.65 22.98 0.08
C LYS A 242 -29.70 23.38 -1.05
N GLY A 243 -30.22 23.46 -2.27
CA GLY A 243 -29.45 23.84 -3.46
C GLY A 243 -28.67 22.68 -4.10
N PHE A 244 -28.73 21.47 -3.52
CA PHE A 244 -28.02 20.31 -4.04
C PHE A 244 -28.72 19.68 -5.25
N PRO A 245 -30.06 19.47 -5.25
CA PRO A 245 -30.76 19.00 -6.45
C PRO A 245 -30.48 19.89 -7.66
N GLU A 246 -30.53 21.20 -7.48
CA GLU A 246 -30.28 22.19 -8.53
C GLU A 246 -28.84 22.11 -9.06
N ALA A 247 -27.87 21.82 -8.20
CA ALA A 247 -26.47 21.63 -8.60
C ALA A 247 -26.28 20.35 -9.43
N ILE A 248 -27.02 19.28 -9.12
CA ILE A 248 -27.00 18.02 -9.88
C ILE A 248 -27.63 18.25 -11.25
N GLU A 249 -28.85 18.80 -11.28
CA GLU A 249 -29.62 19.03 -12.50
C GLU A 249 -28.92 20.03 -13.45
N ALA A 250 -28.13 20.97 -12.92
CA ALA A 250 -27.32 21.87 -13.74
C ALA A 250 -26.23 21.14 -14.56
N VAL A 251 -25.71 20.01 -14.06
CA VAL A 251 -24.66 19.23 -14.72
C VAL A 251 -25.24 18.04 -15.49
N PHE A 252 -26.24 17.37 -14.90
CA PHE A 252 -26.91 16.18 -15.41
C PHE A 252 -28.44 16.39 -15.43
N PRO A 253 -28.97 17.09 -16.45
CA PRO A 253 -30.36 17.59 -16.47
C PRO A 253 -31.44 16.51 -16.55
N HIS A 254 -31.07 15.27 -16.87
CA HIS A 254 -32.00 14.14 -16.94
C HIS A 254 -32.00 13.29 -15.65
N THR A 255 -31.19 13.65 -14.66
CA THR A 255 -31.09 12.93 -13.40
C THR A 255 -32.34 13.15 -12.57
N SER A 256 -32.93 12.06 -12.07
CA SER A 256 -33.96 12.13 -11.04
C SER A 256 -33.31 12.24 -9.67
N VAL A 257 -33.45 13.40 -9.01
CA VAL A 257 -32.92 13.59 -7.66
C VAL A 257 -33.91 13.07 -6.63
N GLN A 258 -33.45 12.16 -5.77
CA GLN A 258 -34.25 11.55 -4.73
C GLN A 258 -33.62 11.78 -3.34
N LEU A 259 -34.46 11.99 -2.33
CA LEU A 259 -34.01 11.99 -0.94
C LEU A 259 -33.60 10.57 -0.51
N CYS A 260 -32.42 10.45 0.07
CA CYS A 260 -31.94 9.16 0.55
C CYS A 260 -32.82 8.64 1.70
N ILE A 261 -33.50 7.52 1.46
CA ILE A 261 -34.36 6.88 2.48
C ILE A 261 -33.57 6.46 3.72
N VAL A 262 -32.28 6.14 3.57
CA VAL A 262 -31.42 5.74 4.69
C VAL A 262 -31.18 6.92 5.63
N HIS A 263 -30.89 8.10 5.07
CA HIS A 263 -30.78 9.32 5.86
C HIS A 263 -32.10 9.70 6.50
N MET A 264 -33.20 9.62 5.75
CA MET A 264 -34.54 9.90 6.27
C MET A 264 -34.86 9.00 7.48
N VAL A 265 -34.66 7.68 7.37
CA VAL A 265 -34.91 6.74 8.46
C VAL A 265 -33.99 7.01 9.66
N ARG A 266 -32.68 7.21 9.43
CA ARG A 266 -31.73 7.53 10.52
C ARG A 266 -32.10 8.82 11.24
N HIS A 267 -32.43 9.86 10.48
CA HIS A 267 -32.85 11.14 11.01
C HIS A 267 -34.13 11.00 11.84
N SER A 268 -35.15 10.33 11.30
CA SER A 268 -36.41 10.08 12.03
C SER A 268 -36.22 9.27 13.32
N LEU A 269 -35.37 8.24 13.31
CA LEU A 269 -35.10 7.42 14.50
C LEU A 269 -34.40 8.20 15.62
N ASN A 270 -33.56 9.19 15.28
CA ASN A 270 -32.94 10.06 16.28
C ASN A 270 -33.96 10.85 17.11
N TYR A 271 -35.14 11.17 16.55
CA TYR A 271 -36.22 11.87 17.28
C TYR A 271 -37.14 10.93 18.04
N ALA A 272 -37.29 9.68 17.59
CA ALA A 272 -38.16 8.69 18.22
C ALA A 272 -37.53 8.06 19.48
N HIS A 273 -36.22 8.12 19.64
CA HIS A 273 -35.51 7.71 20.86
C HIS A 273 -35.47 8.84 21.90
N ALA A 274 -36.63 9.18 22.45
CA ALA A 274 -36.76 9.92 23.71
C ALA A 274 -37.00 8.94 24.88
N GLY A 275 -35.93 8.53 25.57
CA GLY A 275 -35.95 7.95 26.92
C GLY A 275 -36.05 6.42 27.04
N PRO A 276 -35.69 5.84 28.20
CA PRO A 276 -36.17 6.33 29.50
C PRO A 276 -35.11 6.98 30.40
N CYS A 277 -35.61 7.70 31.41
CA CYS A 277 -34.92 8.33 32.53
C CYS A 277 -33.91 7.44 33.26
#